data_AF-A0A7S2BV73-F1
#
_entry.id   AF-A0A7S2BV73-F1
#
_cell.length_a   1.000
_cell.length_b   1.000
_cell.length_c   1.000
_cell.angle_alpha   90.00
_cell.angle_beta   90.00
_cell.angle_gamma   90.00
#
_symmetry.space_group_name_H-M   'P 1'
#
loop_
_entity.id
_entity.type
_entity.pdbx_description
1 polymer ?
#
loop_
_entity_poly.entity_id
_entity_poly.type
_entity_poly.pdbx_seq_one_letter_code
_entity_poly.pdbx_strand_id
1 'polypeptide(L)'
;MVTTRGSIAAPFKLVIVGGGPAGTAVIVRAIRLGVLDELLGPDPANGALAGVLLVEAGPSKKLGSGQLGKYLIRSNTNANNFVKNVVHDRLEMVPPEMATGTVLEPLRDTPAAGILEKAGATIAPLEQVGEFLEEVGKVVRSVLIEHGESECLCNTTVSEVRRMDAADCHWGGGAGGGFSLAINQSSPGRISESACRYVYASKIILATGGGQVLPDWNNNKEHQSKLMTSEEALTTAGAAKLLKAMSSHHRGGDCPPPNICVVGGSHSALSSAWLCLQLAEQKVPRVNDDATTTTTTTKNTNNQPNNHQSESPLLLPAIAAPRTSEKKSSSASSASVTSEQQQQQQQTTTTPPPPESSSSSSSSFTPCCSVSILHRSPFRVFYHTRREALDDGFSFNDGYNVRVAKKPGVH
;
A
#
# COMPACT_ATOMS: atom_id res chain seq x y z
N MET A 1 40.73 17.29 -17.03
CA MET A 1 39.39 17.11 -17.62
C MET A 1 38.50 16.51 -16.54
N VAL A 2 37.37 17.14 -16.24
CA VAL A 2 36.38 16.57 -15.31
C VAL A 2 35.57 15.56 -16.11
N THR A 3 35.77 14.26 -15.88
CA THR A 3 35.01 13.22 -16.57
C THR A 3 33.55 13.29 -16.09
N THR A 4 32.60 13.48 -17.01
CA THR A 4 31.18 13.53 -16.66
C THR A 4 30.68 12.13 -16.31
N ARG A 5 30.16 11.94 -15.09
CA ARG A 5 29.58 10.67 -14.66
C ARG A 5 28.40 10.26 -15.53
N GLY A 6 28.27 8.95 -15.74
CA GLY A 6 27.28 8.37 -16.63
C GLY A 6 27.60 8.58 -18.11
N SER A 7 28.75 9.18 -18.46
CA SER A 7 29.24 9.16 -19.85
C SER A 7 29.81 7.79 -20.19
N ILE A 8 30.07 7.55 -21.48
CA ILE A 8 30.72 6.32 -21.95
C ILE A 8 32.13 6.13 -21.33
N ALA A 9 32.82 7.22 -20.99
CA ALA A 9 34.15 7.18 -20.39
C ALA A 9 34.14 7.01 -18.85
N ALA A 10 33.01 7.28 -18.21
CA ALA A 10 32.80 7.06 -16.77
C ALA A 10 31.37 6.57 -16.49
N PRO A 11 31.02 5.34 -16.90
CA PRO A 11 29.68 4.81 -16.73
C PRO A 11 29.40 4.50 -15.26
N PHE A 12 28.12 4.45 -14.88
CA PHE A 12 27.74 4.00 -13.55
C PHE A 12 27.96 2.50 -13.39
N LYS A 13 28.39 2.06 -12.21
CA LYS A 13 28.40 0.65 -11.85
C LYS A 13 26.99 0.08 -11.84
N LEU A 14 26.03 0.85 -11.36
CA LEU A 14 24.62 0.46 -11.26
C LEU A 14 23.69 1.64 -11.54
N VAL A 15 22.66 1.40 -12.36
CA VAL A 15 21.50 2.30 -12.46
C VAL A 15 20.26 1.64 -11.89
N ILE A 16 19.57 2.31 -10.97
CA ILE A 16 18.28 1.89 -10.40
C ILE A 16 17.19 2.75 -11.03
N VAL A 17 16.27 2.13 -11.77
CA VAL A 17 15.14 2.81 -12.41
C VAL A 17 13.88 2.59 -11.58
N GLY A 18 13.40 3.66 -10.93
CA GLY A 18 12.29 3.65 -10.01
C GLY A 18 12.77 3.78 -8.56
N GLY A 19 12.39 4.87 -7.92
CA GLY A 19 12.72 5.23 -6.55
C GLY A 19 11.65 4.89 -5.53
N GLY A 20 10.74 3.97 -5.85
CA GLY A 20 9.78 3.43 -4.88
C GLY A 20 10.41 2.49 -3.84
N PRO A 21 9.60 1.71 -3.10
CA PRO A 21 10.09 0.87 -2.02
C PRO A 21 11.13 -0.16 -2.49
N ALA A 22 10.90 -0.79 -3.65
CA ALA A 22 11.81 -1.80 -4.20
C ALA A 22 13.16 -1.21 -4.64
N GLY A 23 13.17 -0.01 -5.23
CA GLY A 23 14.41 0.63 -5.67
C GLY A 23 15.25 1.15 -4.50
N THR A 24 14.59 1.79 -3.52
CA THR A 24 15.27 2.30 -2.33
C THR A 24 15.71 1.19 -1.37
N ALA A 25 15.02 0.04 -1.34
CA ALA A 25 15.39 -1.11 -0.52
C ALA A 25 16.81 -1.64 -0.79
N VAL A 26 17.33 -1.48 -2.02
CA VAL A 26 18.72 -1.85 -2.34
C VAL A 26 19.71 -1.05 -1.51
N ILE A 27 19.49 0.27 -1.41
CA ILE A 27 20.35 1.18 -0.63
C ILE A 27 20.15 0.96 0.86
N VAL A 28 18.90 0.83 1.32
CA VAL A 28 18.58 0.48 2.72
C VAL A 28 19.29 -0.78 3.15
N ARG A 29 19.29 -1.82 2.30
CA ARG A 29 19.95 -3.07 2.62
C ARG A 29 21.48 -2.97 2.60
N ALA A 30 22.06 -2.18 1.69
CA ALA A 30 23.50 -1.93 1.68
C ALA A 30 23.97 -1.21 2.95
N ILE A 31 23.19 -0.24 3.45
CA ILE A 31 23.43 0.39 4.76
C ILE A 31 23.41 -0.67 5.85
N ARG A 32 22.36 -1.51 5.88
CA ARG A 32 22.18 -2.51 6.93
C ARG A 32 23.25 -3.60 6.95
N LEU A 33 23.87 -3.86 5.81
CA LEU A 33 24.96 -4.82 5.67
C LEU A 33 26.35 -4.21 5.88
N GLY A 34 26.46 -2.89 6.05
CA GLY A 34 27.75 -2.21 6.16
C GLY A 34 28.57 -2.19 4.86
N VAL A 35 27.92 -2.37 3.70
CA VAL A 35 28.55 -2.40 2.37
C VAL A 35 28.19 -1.20 1.52
N LEU A 36 27.74 -0.11 2.16
CA LEU A 36 27.28 1.09 1.47
C LEU A 36 28.39 1.71 0.61
N ASP A 37 29.60 1.89 1.16
CA ASP A 37 30.72 2.50 0.44
C ASP A 37 31.18 1.63 -0.74
N GLU A 38 31.12 0.30 -0.59
CA GLU A 38 31.38 -0.63 -1.69
C GLU A 38 30.34 -0.47 -2.80
N LEU A 39 29.07 -0.28 -2.44
CA LEU A 39 27.99 -0.09 -3.42
C LEU A 39 28.07 1.29 -4.11
N LEU A 40 28.29 2.35 -3.36
CA LEU A 40 28.22 3.74 -3.86
C LEU A 40 29.54 4.28 -4.40
N GLY A 41 30.66 3.68 -4.02
CA GLY A 41 31.99 4.03 -4.51
C GLY A 41 32.29 3.48 -5.91
N PRO A 42 33.44 3.86 -6.47
CA PRO A 42 33.89 3.33 -7.75
C PRO A 42 34.16 1.82 -7.62
N ASP A 43 34.13 1.11 -8.74
CA ASP A 43 34.47 -0.32 -8.72
C ASP A 43 35.97 -0.51 -8.41
N PRO A 44 36.34 -1.23 -7.34
CA PRO A 44 37.75 -1.46 -6.99
C PRO A 44 38.54 -2.20 -8.08
N ALA A 45 37.87 -3.08 -8.83
CA ALA A 45 38.47 -3.82 -9.94
C ALA A 45 38.52 -2.99 -11.24
N ASN A 46 37.73 -1.92 -11.31
CA ASN A 46 37.56 -1.11 -12.50
C ASN A 46 37.25 0.35 -12.15
N GLY A 47 38.30 1.11 -11.86
CA GLY A 47 38.20 2.52 -11.45
C GLY A 47 37.59 3.46 -12.49
N ALA A 48 37.20 2.98 -13.68
CA ALA A 48 36.41 3.76 -14.64
C ALA A 48 34.90 3.79 -14.30
N LEU A 49 34.40 2.84 -13.49
CA LEU A 49 33.00 2.81 -13.10
C LEU A 49 32.74 3.78 -11.94
N ALA A 50 31.85 4.74 -12.16
CA ALA A 50 31.27 5.56 -11.09
C ALA A 50 30.34 4.71 -10.20
N GLY A 51 29.77 5.33 -9.16
CA GLY A 51 28.88 4.68 -8.21
C GLY A 51 27.51 4.30 -8.76
N VAL A 52 26.47 4.67 -8.01
CA VAL A 52 25.07 4.35 -8.31
C VAL A 52 24.34 5.58 -8.82
N LEU A 53 23.54 5.41 -9.87
CA LEU A 53 22.53 6.39 -10.27
C LEU A 53 21.14 5.84 -9.95
N LEU A 54 20.39 6.55 -9.11
CA LEU A 54 18.96 6.29 -8.89
C LEU A 54 18.12 7.30 -9.67
N VAL A 55 17.16 6.81 -10.45
CA VAL A 55 16.25 7.63 -11.27
C VAL A 55 14.81 7.42 -10.82
N GLU A 56 14.14 8.51 -10.45
CA GLU A 56 12.72 8.52 -10.05
C GLU A 56 11.92 9.51 -10.91
N ALA A 57 10.82 9.03 -11.48
CA ALA A 57 9.94 9.80 -12.36
C ALA A 57 9.18 10.91 -11.61
N GLY A 58 8.81 10.65 -10.35
CA GLY A 58 8.13 11.59 -9.47
C GLY A 58 9.06 12.60 -8.78
N PRO A 59 8.48 13.55 -8.05
CA PRO A 59 9.24 14.50 -7.25
C PRO A 59 9.96 13.79 -6.09
N SER A 60 10.98 14.43 -5.52
CA SER A 60 11.78 13.89 -4.41
C SER A 60 10.95 13.43 -3.20
N LYS A 61 9.80 14.07 -2.95
CA LYS A 61 8.87 13.65 -1.88
C LYS A 61 8.27 12.25 -2.08
N LYS A 62 8.23 11.73 -3.31
CA LYS A 62 7.75 10.36 -3.59
C LYS A 62 8.85 9.31 -3.51
N LEU A 63 10.09 9.71 -3.29
CA LEU A 63 11.18 8.78 -3.13
C LEU A 63 10.93 7.92 -1.88
N GLY A 64 11.19 6.62 -1.97
CA GLY A 64 10.89 5.64 -0.93
C GLY A 64 9.44 5.16 -0.96
N SER A 65 8.46 6.06 -0.90
CA SER A 65 7.03 5.69 -0.86
C SER A 65 6.46 5.26 -2.22
N GLY A 66 7.01 5.78 -3.31
CA GLY A 66 6.52 5.60 -4.67
C GLY A 66 5.07 6.08 -4.80
N GLN A 67 4.15 5.14 -4.95
CA GLN A 67 2.72 5.42 -5.07
C GLN A 67 1.91 4.92 -3.87
N LEU A 68 2.50 4.30 -2.85
CA LEU A 68 1.73 3.66 -1.77
C LEU A 68 0.85 4.66 -1.01
N GLY A 69 1.40 5.82 -0.65
CA GLY A 69 0.70 6.82 0.15
C GLY A 69 -0.57 7.40 -0.46
N LYS A 70 -0.80 7.25 -1.78
CA LYS A 70 -1.98 7.82 -2.46
C LYS A 70 -3.23 6.95 -2.37
N TYR A 71 -3.09 5.68 -1.98
CA TYR A 71 -4.18 4.72 -2.04
C TYR A 71 -4.99 4.71 -0.74
N LEU A 72 -6.30 4.84 -0.86
CA LEU A 72 -7.31 4.72 0.19
C LEU A 72 -7.55 3.26 0.59
N ILE A 73 -6.49 2.46 0.71
CA ILE A 73 -6.59 1.06 1.13
C ILE A 73 -5.58 0.78 2.22
N ARG A 74 -5.77 -0.35 2.90
CA ARG A 74 -4.79 -0.85 3.86
C ARG A 74 -3.79 -1.76 3.15
N SER A 75 -2.61 -1.86 3.73
CA SER A 75 -1.61 -2.86 3.35
C SER A 75 -2.10 -4.27 3.66
N ASN A 76 -1.51 -5.25 2.99
CA ASN A 76 -1.62 -6.67 3.30
C ASN A 76 -0.48 -7.15 4.22
N THR A 77 0.22 -6.22 4.86
CA THR A 77 1.40 -6.46 5.70
C THR A 77 1.17 -5.81 7.05
N ASN A 78 1.67 -6.42 8.12
CA ASN A 78 1.60 -5.82 9.46
C ASN A 78 2.34 -4.48 9.49
N ALA A 79 1.77 -3.50 10.19
CA ALA A 79 2.28 -2.14 10.29
C ALA A 79 3.74 -2.10 10.77
N ASN A 80 4.03 -2.81 11.87
CA ASN A 80 5.37 -2.86 12.46
C ASN A 80 6.41 -3.52 11.55
N ASN A 81 6.01 -4.36 10.59
CA ASN A 81 6.97 -4.97 9.67
C ASN A 81 7.59 -3.94 8.71
N PHE A 82 6.89 -2.84 8.38
CA PHE A 82 7.49 -1.78 7.59
C PHE A 82 8.65 -1.12 8.32
N VAL A 83 8.47 -0.85 9.62
CA VAL A 83 9.50 -0.23 10.48
C VAL A 83 10.62 -1.23 10.76
N LYS A 84 10.28 -2.44 11.18
CA LYS A 84 11.25 -3.51 11.50
C LYS A 84 12.24 -3.78 10.36
N ASN A 85 11.77 -3.80 9.11
CA ASN A 85 12.64 -4.09 7.96
C ASN A 85 13.57 -2.93 7.58
N VAL A 86 13.41 -1.76 8.18
CA VAL A 86 14.28 -0.60 7.94
C VAL A 86 15.16 -0.33 9.15
N VAL A 87 14.57 -0.17 10.34
CA VAL A 87 15.28 0.42 11.51
C VAL A 87 15.59 -0.57 12.63
N HIS A 88 15.17 -1.83 12.53
CA HIS A 88 15.53 -2.85 13.52
C HIS A 88 16.66 -3.75 13.03
N ASP A 89 17.58 -4.06 13.96
CA ASP A 89 18.58 -5.10 13.78
C ASP A 89 17.91 -6.45 13.51
N ARG A 90 18.52 -7.22 12.63
CA ARG A 90 18.08 -8.55 12.21
C ARG A 90 19.26 -9.49 12.21
N LEU A 91 19.72 -9.81 13.42
CA LEU A 91 20.86 -10.68 13.69
C LEU A 91 20.61 -12.12 13.25
N GLU A 92 19.34 -12.51 13.10
CA GLU A 92 18.94 -13.84 12.64
C GLU A 92 19.13 -14.06 11.13
N MET A 93 19.35 -12.99 10.36
CA MET A 93 19.57 -13.08 8.92
C MET A 93 20.99 -13.55 8.61
N VAL A 94 21.17 -14.12 7.42
CA VAL A 94 22.48 -14.53 6.90
C VAL A 94 22.72 -13.82 5.56
N PRO A 95 23.69 -12.88 5.47
CA PRO A 95 24.46 -12.30 6.59
C PRO A 95 23.59 -11.49 7.57
N PRO A 96 24.05 -11.28 8.82
CA PRO A 96 23.36 -10.42 9.80
C PRO A 96 23.20 -8.98 9.30
N GLU A 97 22.10 -8.34 9.64
CA GLU A 97 21.80 -6.96 9.25
C GLU A 97 21.66 -6.05 10.48
N MET A 98 22.34 -4.90 10.47
CA MET A 98 22.36 -3.92 11.56
C MET A 98 21.74 -2.60 11.10
N ALA A 99 20.77 -2.07 11.84
CA ALA A 99 20.30 -0.70 11.66
C ALA A 99 20.90 0.24 12.72
N THR A 100 21.16 -0.27 13.92
CA THR A 100 21.83 0.47 14.99
C THR A 100 23.25 0.88 14.56
N GLY A 101 23.63 2.12 14.87
CA GLY A 101 24.89 2.73 14.47
C GLY A 101 24.94 3.19 13.01
N THR A 102 23.82 3.13 12.28
CA THR A 102 23.75 3.57 10.87
C THR A 102 22.91 4.85 10.72
N VAL A 103 22.96 5.45 9.53
CA VAL A 103 22.12 6.60 9.15
C VAL A 103 20.60 6.30 9.16
N LEU A 104 20.20 5.03 9.25
CA LEU A 104 18.80 4.63 9.36
C LEU A 104 18.28 4.68 10.80
N GLU A 105 19.16 4.62 11.81
CA GLU A 105 18.78 4.57 13.23
C GLU A 105 17.85 5.73 13.65
N PRO A 106 18.10 7.00 13.26
CA PRO A 106 17.24 8.11 13.66
C PRO A 106 15.79 8.02 13.13
N LEU A 107 15.54 7.20 12.09
CA LEU A 107 14.19 7.02 11.56
C LEU A 107 13.25 6.33 12.57
N ARG A 108 13.81 5.61 13.55
CA ARG A 108 13.05 4.95 14.62
C ARG A 108 12.24 5.93 15.46
N ASP A 109 12.77 7.14 15.66
CA ASP A 109 12.18 8.17 16.51
C ASP A 109 11.24 9.10 15.75
N THR A 110 11.00 8.84 14.45
CA THR A 110 10.08 9.65 13.66
C THR A 110 8.61 9.38 14.07
N PRO A 111 7.73 10.39 14.01
CA PRO A 111 6.30 10.19 14.28
C PRO A 111 5.68 9.09 13.41
N ALA A 112 6.06 9.02 12.13
CA ALA A 112 5.56 8.01 11.20
C ALA A 112 5.96 6.58 11.62
N ALA A 113 7.20 6.36 12.06
CA ALA A 113 7.63 5.07 12.60
C ALA A 113 6.86 4.72 13.89
N GLY A 114 6.70 5.67 14.81
CA GLY A 114 5.96 5.47 16.06
C GLY A 114 4.49 5.09 15.86
N ILE A 115 3.82 5.67 14.84
CA ILE A 115 2.44 5.31 14.48
C ILE A 115 2.37 3.84 14.03
N LEU A 116 3.28 3.41 13.15
CA LEU A 116 3.30 2.05 12.61
C LEU A 116 3.72 1.01 13.66
N GLU A 117 4.67 1.33 14.53
CA GLU A 117 5.07 0.48 15.65
C GLU A 117 3.93 0.29 16.65
N LYS A 118 3.24 1.39 17.01
CA LYS A 118 2.07 1.32 17.91
C LYS A 118 0.93 0.50 17.31
N ALA A 119 0.75 0.54 15.99
CA ALA A 119 -0.22 -0.28 15.28
C ALA A 119 0.14 -1.78 15.31
N GLY A 120 1.42 -2.14 15.53
CA GLY A 120 1.87 -3.50 15.78
C GLY A 120 1.53 -4.46 14.65
N ALA A 121 0.91 -5.59 15.00
CA ALA A 121 0.53 -6.65 14.06
C ALA A 121 -0.72 -6.32 13.21
N THR A 122 -1.30 -5.12 13.32
CA THR A 122 -2.45 -4.73 12.50
C THR A 122 -2.02 -4.32 11.10
N ILE A 123 -2.92 -4.45 10.12
CA ILE A 123 -2.69 -3.94 8.76
C ILE A 123 -2.68 -2.41 8.75
N ALA A 124 -1.63 -1.78 8.24
CA ALA A 124 -1.51 -0.32 8.22
C ALA A 124 -2.28 0.34 7.06
N PRO A 125 -2.89 1.52 7.24
CA PRO A 125 -3.29 2.38 6.11
C PRO A 125 -2.08 2.69 5.23
N LEU A 126 -2.21 2.57 3.90
CA LEU A 126 -1.07 2.81 3.00
C LEU A 126 -0.60 4.27 2.99
N GLU A 127 -1.47 5.21 3.36
CA GLU A 127 -1.10 6.61 3.60
C GLU A 127 0.01 6.72 4.67
N GLN A 128 -0.20 6.13 5.84
CA GLN A 128 0.78 6.12 6.94
C GLN A 128 2.06 5.36 6.59
N VAL A 129 1.93 4.26 5.85
CA VAL A 129 3.10 3.55 5.31
C VAL A 129 3.88 4.44 4.34
N GLY A 130 3.15 5.18 3.50
CA GLY A 130 3.70 6.16 2.58
C GLY A 130 4.55 7.19 3.32
N GLU A 131 3.98 7.86 4.32
CA GLU A 131 4.66 8.86 5.14
C GLU A 131 6.00 8.35 5.72
N PHE A 132 6.00 7.15 6.31
CA PHE A 132 7.23 6.56 6.83
C PHE A 132 8.26 6.31 5.72
N LEU A 133 7.83 5.74 4.59
CA LEU A 133 8.74 5.46 3.47
C LEU A 133 9.24 6.73 2.77
N GLU A 134 8.53 7.86 2.86
CA GLU A 134 9.05 9.16 2.39
C GLU A 134 10.24 9.62 3.25
N GLU A 135 10.20 9.42 4.57
CA GLU A 135 11.35 9.68 5.45
C GLU A 135 12.54 8.77 5.11
N VAL A 136 12.29 7.48 4.82
CA VAL A 136 13.32 6.55 4.32
C VAL A 136 13.92 7.08 3.00
N GLY A 137 13.07 7.54 2.08
CA GLY A 137 13.49 8.12 0.82
C GLY A 137 14.43 9.32 1.00
N LYS A 138 14.15 10.21 1.97
CA LYS A 138 15.03 11.35 2.29
C LYS A 138 16.43 10.87 2.70
N VAL A 139 16.52 9.88 3.59
CA VAL A 139 17.83 9.32 4.02
C VAL A 139 18.59 8.72 2.84
N VAL A 140 17.91 7.91 2.02
CA VAL A 140 18.53 7.30 0.82
C VAL A 140 19.04 8.37 -0.15
N ARG A 141 18.27 9.44 -0.35
CA ARG A 141 18.68 10.56 -1.21
C ARG A 141 19.92 11.27 -0.66
N SER A 142 19.94 11.58 0.64
CA SER A 142 21.07 12.25 1.27
C SER A 142 22.35 11.43 1.12
N VAL A 143 22.27 10.13 1.43
CA VAL A 143 23.40 9.19 1.28
C VAL A 143 23.95 9.15 -0.15
N LEU A 144 23.07 9.08 -1.17
CA LEU A 144 23.50 9.07 -2.57
C LEU A 144 24.20 10.37 -2.98
N ILE A 145 23.69 11.51 -2.52
CA ILE A 145 24.23 12.84 -2.86
C ILE A 145 25.56 13.10 -2.12
N GLU A 146 25.64 12.72 -0.84
CA GLU A 146 26.79 12.98 0.03
C GLU A 146 28.01 12.12 -0.33
N HIS A 147 27.83 10.90 -0.86
CA HIS A 147 28.94 10.04 -1.24
C HIS A 147 29.78 10.61 -2.40
N GLY A 148 29.23 11.50 -3.22
CA GLY A 148 29.96 12.21 -4.29
C GLY A 148 30.19 11.41 -5.58
N GLU A 149 30.22 10.08 -5.54
CA GLU A 149 30.35 9.18 -6.72
C GLU A 149 29.02 8.64 -7.24
N SER A 150 27.94 8.92 -6.51
CA SER A 150 26.58 8.48 -6.80
C SER A 150 25.66 9.67 -7.03
N GLU A 151 24.52 9.42 -7.67
CA GLU A 151 23.54 10.44 -8.03
C GLU A 151 22.10 9.96 -7.80
N CYS A 152 21.22 10.90 -7.46
CA CYS A 152 19.78 10.67 -7.35
C CYS A 152 19.03 11.73 -8.15
N LEU A 153 18.38 11.31 -9.24
CA LEU A 153 17.61 12.18 -10.12
C LEU A 153 16.12 11.96 -9.89
N CYS A 154 15.43 13.01 -9.45
CA CYS A 154 13.97 13.02 -9.35
C CYS A 154 13.37 13.81 -10.51
N ASN A 155 12.06 13.69 -10.73
CA ASN A 155 11.37 14.23 -11.91
C ASN A 155 12.06 13.82 -13.22
N THR A 156 12.59 12.60 -13.25
CA THR A 156 13.40 12.10 -14.37
C THR A 156 12.88 10.73 -14.78
N THR A 157 12.54 10.59 -16.05
CA THR A 157 12.01 9.33 -16.61
C THR A 157 13.09 8.65 -17.44
N VAL A 158 13.13 7.33 -17.39
CA VAL A 158 13.87 6.51 -18.36
C VAL A 158 12.87 6.09 -19.43
N SER A 159 13.06 6.54 -20.67
CA SER A 159 12.18 6.18 -21.79
C SER A 159 12.64 4.93 -22.54
N GLU A 160 13.94 4.62 -22.44
CA GLU A 160 14.54 3.53 -23.20
C GLU A 160 15.75 2.95 -22.46
N VAL A 161 15.92 1.63 -22.56
CA VAL A 161 17.10 0.89 -22.11
C VAL A 161 17.56 0.01 -23.26
N ARG A 162 18.82 0.17 -23.68
CA ARG A 162 19.46 -0.72 -24.67
C ARG A 162 20.62 -1.43 -24.03
N ARG A 163 20.74 -2.73 -24.34
CA ARG A 163 21.96 -3.49 -24.08
C ARG A 163 22.99 -3.11 -25.14
N MET A 164 24.22 -2.92 -24.72
CA MET A 164 25.36 -2.62 -25.57
C MET A 164 26.21 -3.87 -25.78
N ASP A 165 26.83 -3.97 -26.94
CA ASP A 165 27.77 -5.04 -27.25
C ASP A 165 29.08 -4.85 -26.48
N ALA A 166 29.76 -5.97 -26.19
CA ALA A 166 31.02 -5.95 -25.45
C ALA A 166 32.12 -5.15 -26.18
N ALA A 167 32.11 -5.14 -27.52
CA ALA A 167 33.05 -4.36 -28.32
C ALA A 167 32.93 -2.85 -28.09
N ASP A 168 31.71 -2.38 -27.80
CA ASP A 168 31.40 -0.96 -27.56
C ASP A 168 31.55 -0.57 -26.08
N CYS A 169 31.93 -1.54 -25.22
CA CYS A 169 32.04 -1.37 -23.77
C CYS A 169 33.50 -1.51 -23.30
N HIS A 170 34.28 -0.44 -23.44
CA HIS A 170 35.71 -0.44 -23.12
C HIS A 170 36.01 -0.48 -21.60
N TRP A 171 34.99 -0.28 -20.77
CA TRP A 171 35.07 -0.24 -19.31
C TRP A 171 34.82 -1.62 -18.66
N GLY A 172 35.43 -2.69 -19.18
CA GLY A 172 35.78 -3.87 -18.40
C GLY A 172 34.66 -4.70 -17.73
N GLY A 173 33.42 -4.68 -18.24
CA GLY A 173 32.30 -5.44 -17.68
C GLY A 173 32.25 -6.93 -18.04
N GLY A 174 33.38 -7.65 -18.06
CA GLY A 174 33.44 -9.05 -18.50
C GLY A 174 32.83 -9.28 -19.91
N ALA A 175 32.58 -10.54 -20.30
CA ALA A 175 32.02 -10.89 -21.60
C ALA A 175 30.57 -10.40 -21.86
N GLY A 176 29.96 -9.64 -20.93
CA GLY A 176 28.52 -9.38 -20.87
C GLY A 176 28.01 -8.10 -21.55
N GLY A 177 28.89 -7.16 -21.91
CA GLY A 177 28.52 -5.83 -22.39
C GLY A 177 28.02 -4.89 -21.27
N GLY A 178 27.35 -3.81 -21.65
CA GLY A 178 26.81 -2.79 -20.74
C GLY A 178 25.41 -2.33 -21.15
N PHE A 179 24.95 -1.22 -20.59
CA PHE A 179 23.64 -0.63 -20.88
C PHE A 179 23.75 0.86 -21.17
N SER A 180 22.97 1.32 -22.15
CA SER A 180 22.69 2.74 -22.37
C SER A 180 21.22 3.03 -22.05
N LEU A 181 20.95 4.11 -21.31
CA LEU A 181 19.60 4.52 -20.91
C LEU A 181 19.33 5.93 -21.40
N ALA A 182 18.18 6.14 -22.05
CA ALA A 182 17.70 7.46 -22.41
C ALA A 182 16.92 8.05 -21.23
N ILE A 183 17.44 9.13 -20.63
CA ILE A 183 16.81 9.82 -19.50
C ILE A 183 16.28 11.19 -19.90
N ASN A 184 15.04 11.47 -19.51
CA ASN A 184 14.35 12.72 -19.79
C ASN A 184 14.02 13.38 -18.45
N GLN A 185 14.62 14.53 -18.19
CA GLN A 185 14.38 15.29 -16.97
C GLN A 185 13.28 16.33 -17.20
N SER A 186 12.17 16.17 -16.47
CA SER A 186 11.09 17.14 -16.46
C SER A 186 11.48 18.32 -15.56
N SER A 187 11.59 19.51 -16.14
CA SER A 187 11.77 20.76 -15.38
C SER A 187 10.40 21.38 -15.09
N PRO A 188 10.02 21.61 -13.82
CA PRO A 188 8.79 22.33 -13.49
C PRO A 188 8.82 23.73 -14.14
N GLY A 189 7.84 24.02 -15.00
CA GLY A 189 7.67 25.36 -15.58
C GLY A 189 8.47 25.67 -16.85
N ARG A 190 9.27 24.74 -17.40
CA ARG A 190 9.85 24.87 -18.75
C ARG A 190 9.14 23.92 -19.72
N ILE A 191 8.40 24.50 -20.66
CA ILE A 191 7.78 23.80 -21.80
C ILE A 191 8.83 23.49 -22.90
N SER A 192 10.07 23.97 -22.77
CA SER A 192 11.13 23.69 -23.75
C SER A 192 11.57 22.22 -23.66
N GLU A 193 11.61 21.55 -24.81
CA GLU A 193 12.17 20.21 -25.08
C GLU A 193 12.82 19.54 -23.86
N SER A 194 12.17 18.48 -23.35
CA SER A 194 12.82 17.60 -22.37
C SER A 194 14.16 17.16 -22.95
N ALA A 195 15.25 17.63 -22.37
CA ALA A 195 16.58 17.28 -22.83
C ALA A 195 16.80 15.79 -22.57
N CYS A 196 16.60 14.97 -23.61
CA CYS A 196 16.95 13.57 -23.59
C CYS A 196 18.48 13.47 -23.54
N ARG A 197 19.01 12.90 -22.46
CA ARG A 197 20.44 12.58 -22.34
C ARG A 197 20.61 11.07 -22.18
N TYR A 198 21.70 10.54 -22.73
CA TYR A 198 22.06 9.15 -22.53
C TYR A 198 22.99 9.00 -21.33
N VAL A 199 22.73 7.99 -20.51
CA VAL A 199 23.63 7.55 -19.44
C VAL A 199 24.01 6.09 -19.64
N TYR A 200 25.23 5.75 -19.26
CA TYR A 200 25.81 4.43 -19.46
C TYR A 200 26.01 3.73 -18.12
N ALA A 201 25.80 2.41 -18.10
CA ALA A 201 25.91 1.61 -16.89
C ALA A 201 26.40 0.19 -17.14
N SER A 202 27.08 -0.40 -16.16
CA SER A 202 27.43 -1.83 -16.18
C SER A 202 26.22 -2.71 -15.85
N LYS A 203 25.44 -2.33 -14.83
CA LYS A 203 24.26 -3.08 -14.37
C LYS A 203 23.05 -2.17 -14.24
N ILE A 204 21.87 -2.77 -14.36
CA ILE A 204 20.59 -2.07 -14.18
C ILE A 204 19.67 -2.84 -13.24
N ILE A 205 18.86 -2.11 -12.48
CA ILE A 205 17.71 -2.62 -11.72
C ILE A 205 16.47 -1.89 -12.21
N LEU A 206 15.46 -2.64 -12.67
CA LEU A 206 14.16 -2.10 -13.07
C LEU A 206 13.17 -2.27 -11.91
N ALA A 207 12.99 -1.21 -11.13
CA ALA A 207 12.09 -1.12 -9.98
C ALA A 207 10.93 -0.14 -10.26
N THR A 208 10.38 -0.18 -11.48
CA THR A 208 9.38 0.79 -11.99
C THR A 208 7.98 0.62 -11.41
N GLY A 209 7.74 -0.43 -10.62
CA GLY A 209 6.40 -0.85 -10.24
C GLY A 209 5.60 -1.38 -11.43
N GLY A 210 4.29 -1.53 -11.24
CA GLY A 210 3.35 -1.94 -12.30
C GLY A 210 2.51 -0.76 -12.78
N GLY A 211 2.35 -0.64 -14.10
CA GLY A 211 1.36 0.24 -14.71
C GLY A 211 0.08 -0.52 -15.04
N GLN A 212 -1.07 0.14 -14.94
CA GLN A 212 -2.35 -0.39 -15.39
C GLN A 212 -2.76 0.29 -16.70
N VAL A 213 -3.10 -0.51 -17.70
CA VAL A 213 -3.59 -0.03 -18.99
C VAL A 213 -5.05 -0.43 -19.09
N LEU A 214 -5.92 0.54 -19.40
CA LEU A 214 -7.32 0.23 -19.69
C LEU A 214 -7.40 -0.53 -21.02
N PRO A 215 -8.31 -1.51 -21.15
CA PRO A 215 -8.58 -2.08 -22.46
C PRO A 215 -9.11 -0.99 -23.38
N ASP A 216 -8.67 -1.04 -24.63
CA ASP A 216 -9.17 -0.17 -25.68
C ASP A 216 -10.34 -0.85 -26.38
N TRP A 217 -11.54 -0.29 -26.21
CA TRP A 217 -12.75 -0.81 -26.83
C TRP A 217 -13.07 -0.19 -28.19
N ASN A 218 -12.12 0.56 -28.78
CA ASN A 218 -11.93 1.02 -30.17
C ASN A 218 -13.14 1.57 -30.98
N ASN A 219 -14.37 1.44 -30.53
CA ASN A 219 -15.60 1.79 -31.23
C ASN A 219 -16.76 2.16 -30.29
N ASN A 220 -16.62 2.03 -28.97
CA ASN A 220 -17.67 2.41 -28.02
C ASN A 220 -17.16 3.39 -26.96
N LYS A 221 -17.21 4.69 -27.30
CA LYS A 221 -16.82 5.79 -26.39
C LYS A 221 -17.62 5.80 -25.10
N GLU A 222 -18.90 5.44 -25.16
CA GLU A 222 -19.77 5.37 -23.98
C GLU A 222 -19.26 4.33 -22.99
N HIS A 223 -18.94 3.13 -23.46
CA HIS A 223 -18.37 2.10 -22.62
C HIS A 223 -16.96 2.45 -22.14
N GLN A 224 -16.10 3.00 -23.01
CA GLN A 224 -14.75 3.43 -22.63
C GLN A 224 -14.78 4.44 -21.47
N SER A 225 -15.76 5.36 -21.47
CA SER A 225 -15.94 6.35 -20.40
C SER A 225 -16.35 5.78 -19.05
N LYS A 226 -16.82 4.52 -19.02
CA LYS A 226 -17.23 3.80 -17.79
C LYS A 226 -16.07 2.99 -17.20
N LEU A 227 -14.94 2.90 -17.91
CA LEU A 227 -13.77 2.15 -17.45
C LEU A 227 -12.92 2.99 -16.49
N MET A 228 -12.38 2.31 -15.48
CA MET A 228 -11.47 2.90 -14.50
C MET A 228 -10.49 1.83 -14.04
N THR A 229 -9.20 2.19 -13.92
CA THR A 229 -8.19 1.29 -13.36
C THR A 229 -8.35 1.20 -11.85
N SER A 230 -7.92 0.10 -11.23
CA SER A 230 -7.89 0.01 -9.77
C SER A 230 -6.90 1.03 -9.17
N GLU A 231 -5.85 1.38 -9.91
CA GLU A 231 -4.91 2.43 -9.53
C GLU A 231 -5.59 3.81 -9.41
N GLU A 232 -6.51 4.16 -10.32
CA GLU A 232 -7.29 5.39 -10.23
C GLU A 232 -8.35 5.28 -9.14
N ALA A 233 -9.17 4.22 -9.19
CA ALA A 233 -10.33 4.01 -8.32
C ALA A 233 -10.00 4.10 -6.83
N LEU A 234 -8.84 3.58 -6.43
CA LEU A 234 -8.43 3.50 -5.04
C LEU A 234 -7.76 4.79 -4.52
N THR A 235 -7.82 5.90 -5.25
CA THR A 235 -7.38 7.22 -4.77
C THR A 235 -8.56 8.05 -4.28
N THR A 236 -8.30 9.11 -3.52
CA THR A 236 -9.35 10.08 -3.12
C THR A 236 -10.10 10.66 -4.32
N ALA A 237 -9.37 11.04 -5.38
CA ALA A 237 -9.97 11.57 -6.60
C ALA A 237 -10.81 10.52 -7.34
N GLY A 238 -10.31 9.28 -7.46
CA GLY A 238 -11.03 8.17 -8.08
C GLY A 238 -12.28 7.77 -7.31
N ALA A 239 -12.20 7.70 -5.98
CA ALA A 239 -13.34 7.44 -5.11
C ALA A 239 -14.44 8.50 -5.26
N ALA A 240 -14.06 9.79 -5.32
CA ALA A 240 -15.01 10.86 -5.59
C ALA A 240 -15.65 10.75 -6.98
N LYS A 241 -14.87 10.37 -8.00
CA LYS A 241 -15.37 10.13 -9.37
C LYS A 241 -16.35 8.94 -9.41
N LEU A 242 -16.05 7.85 -8.71
CA LEU A 242 -16.95 6.70 -8.54
C LEU A 242 -18.24 7.09 -7.85
N LEU A 243 -18.15 7.80 -6.70
CA LEU A 243 -19.32 8.26 -5.96
C LEU A 243 -20.21 9.15 -6.83
N LYS A 244 -19.62 10.08 -7.60
CA LYS A 244 -20.35 10.93 -8.54
C LYS A 244 -21.06 10.11 -9.62
N ALA A 245 -20.37 9.15 -10.24
CA ALA A 245 -20.94 8.26 -11.27
C ALA A 245 -22.10 7.41 -10.74
N MET A 246 -21.97 6.88 -9.53
CA MET A 246 -23.03 6.13 -8.85
C MET A 246 -24.23 7.04 -8.49
N SER A 247 -24.00 8.34 -8.26
CA SER A 247 -25.02 9.33 -7.89
C SER A 247 -25.81 9.86 -9.07
N SER A 248 -25.18 10.04 -10.23
CA SER A 248 -25.88 10.41 -11.46
C SER A 248 -26.96 9.39 -11.86
N HIS A 249 -26.78 8.12 -11.52
CA HIS A 249 -27.76 7.07 -11.82
C HIS A 249 -29.00 7.07 -10.93
N HIS A 250 -29.00 7.79 -9.80
CA HIS A 250 -30.12 7.80 -8.84
C HIS A 250 -31.07 9.02 -8.97
N ARG A 251 -30.97 9.82 -10.05
CA ARG A 251 -31.76 11.07 -10.20
C ARG A 251 -33.18 10.88 -10.74
N GLY A 252 -33.84 9.80 -10.37
CA GLY A 252 -35.25 9.53 -10.66
C GLY A 252 -35.68 8.31 -9.86
N GLY A 253 -36.83 8.38 -9.20
CA GLY A 253 -37.31 7.34 -8.27
C GLY A 253 -37.45 5.93 -8.86
N ASP A 254 -37.32 5.79 -10.18
CA ASP A 254 -37.45 4.53 -10.92
C ASP A 254 -36.12 3.98 -11.48
N CYS A 255 -34.98 4.63 -11.23
CA CYS A 255 -33.71 4.13 -11.74
C CYS A 255 -33.17 2.98 -10.87
N PRO A 256 -32.83 1.82 -11.45
CA PRO A 256 -32.26 0.71 -10.70
C PRO A 256 -30.88 1.09 -10.13
N PRO A 257 -30.47 0.47 -9.01
CA PRO A 257 -29.16 0.70 -8.42
C PRO A 257 -28.05 0.42 -9.45
N PRO A 258 -26.93 1.17 -9.42
CA PRO A 258 -25.84 0.99 -10.36
C PRO A 258 -25.22 -0.39 -10.21
N ASN A 259 -24.98 -1.04 -11.35
CA ASN A 259 -24.26 -2.31 -11.45
C ASN A 259 -22.79 -2.03 -11.74
N ILE A 260 -21.91 -2.43 -10.83
CA ILE A 260 -20.46 -2.25 -10.94
C ILE A 260 -19.82 -3.61 -11.17
N CYS A 261 -19.04 -3.73 -12.25
CA CYS A 261 -18.24 -4.92 -12.54
C CYS A 261 -16.76 -4.63 -12.24
N VAL A 262 -16.17 -5.42 -11.33
CA VAL A 262 -14.73 -5.39 -11.03
C VAL A 262 -14.09 -6.59 -11.71
N VAL A 263 -13.09 -6.34 -12.55
CA VAL A 263 -12.35 -7.41 -13.24
C VAL A 263 -11.01 -7.64 -12.54
N GLY A 264 -10.84 -8.84 -11.99
CA GLY A 264 -9.63 -9.26 -11.27
C GLY A 264 -9.92 -9.96 -9.94
N GLY A 265 -8.88 -10.50 -9.31
CA GLY A 265 -8.97 -11.12 -7.97
C GLY A 265 -7.70 -10.93 -7.13
N SER A 266 -6.92 -9.90 -7.46
CA SER A 266 -5.87 -9.40 -6.59
C SER A 266 -6.46 -8.63 -5.40
N HIS A 267 -5.60 -8.28 -4.44
CA HIS A 267 -5.96 -7.39 -3.35
C HIS A 267 -6.59 -6.08 -3.85
N SER A 268 -6.06 -5.48 -4.92
CA SER A 268 -6.62 -4.26 -5.50
C SER A 268 -8.04 -4.43 -6.02
N ALA A 269 -8.39 -5.55 -6.66
CA ALA A 269 -9.74 -5.82 -7.12
C ALA A 269 -10.73 -5.93 -5.95
N LEU A 270 -10.37 -6.69 -4.92
CA LEU A 270 -11.20 -6.84 -3.72
C LEU A 270 -11.36 -5.50 -2.97
N SER A 271 -10.28 -4.72 -2.87
CA SER A 271 -10.33 -3.39 -2.27
C SER A 271 -11.21 -2.43 -3.08
N SER A 272 -11.19 -2.48 -4.42
CA SER A 272 -12.08 -1.67 -5.25
C SER A 272 -13.55 -2.04 -5.07
N ALA A 273 -13.85 -3.34 -5.02
CA ALA A 273 -15.20 -3.82 -4.74
C ALA A 273 -15.71 -3.35 -3.37
N TRP A 274 -14.88 -3.50 -2.33
CA TRP A 274 -15.19 -3.04 -0.99
C TRP A 274 -15.42 -1.52 -0.91
N LEU A 275 -14.57 -0.72 -1.57
CA LEU A 275 -14.74 0.73 -1.65
C LEU A 275 -16.09 1.09 -2.29
N CYS A 276 -16.49 0.42 -3.37
CA CYS A 276 -17.78 0.66 -4.02
C CYS A 276 -18.97 0.40 -3.08
N LEU A 277 -18.91 -0.66 -2.25
CA LEU A 277 -19.95 -0.96 -1.26
C LEU A 277 -20.02 0.13 -0.18
N GLN A 278 -18.88 0.55 0.36
CA GLN A 278 -18.83 1.62 1.36
C GLN A 278 -19.37 2.95 0.83
N LEU A 279 -19.00 3.32 -0.39
CA LEU A 279 -19.51 4.53 -1.04
C LEU A 279 -21.02 4.48 -1.29
N ALA A 280 -21.59 3.29 -1.50
CA ALA A 280 -23.03 3.11 -1.64
C ALA A 280 -23.77 3.29 -0.31
N GLU A 281 -23.20 2.80 0.80
CA GLU A 281 -23.76 2.96 2.14
C GLU A 281 -23.79 4.40 2.63
N GLN A 282 -22.75 5.19 2.34
CA GLN A 282 -22.67 6.61 2.71
C GLN A 282 -23.79 7.47 2.09
N LYS A 283 -24.50 6.91 1.11
CA LYS A 283 -25.55 7.57 0.36
C LYS A 283 -26.94 7.40 0.95
N VAL A 284 -27.13 6.50 1.91
CA VAL A 284 -28.41 6.31 2.58
C VAL A 284 -28.47 7.28 3.75
N PRO A 285 -29.28 8.34 3.70
CA PRO A 285 -29.63 9.04 4.93
C PRO A 285 -30.35 8.01 5.80
N ARG A 286 -29.79 7.67 6.97
CA ARG A 286 -30.57 6.95 7.99
C ARG A 286 -31.67 7.91 8.45
N VAL A 287 -32.84 7.77 7.86
CA VAL A 287 -34.07 8.33 8.41
C VAL A 287 -34.34 7.55 9.69
N ASN A 288 -33.93 8.10 10.82
CA ASN A 288 -34.52 7.71 12.09
C ASN A 288 -35.88 8.40 12.15
N ASP A 289 -36.93 7.63 11.87
CA ASP A 289 -38.27 7.96 12.33
C ASP A 289 -38.27 7.85 13.86
N ASP A 290 -38.09 8.98 14.52
CA ASP A 290 -38.80 9.26 15.76
C ASP A 290 -38.86 10.77 15.96
N ALA A 291 -40.06 11.30 15.74
CA ALA A 291 -40.43 12.65 16.06
C ALA A 291 -40.41 12.85 17.59
N THR A 292 -39.89 13.98 18.07
CA THR A 292 -40.67 14.93 18.89
C THR A 292 -39.94 16.27 18.98
N THR A 293 -40.63 17.27 18.43
CA THR A 293 -40.48 18.72 18.50
C THR A 293 -40.09 19.26 19.88
N THR A 294 -39.12 20.17 19.96
CA THR A 294 -39.28 21.43 20.71
C THR A 294 -38.38 22.53 20.14
N THR A 295 -39.05 23.61 19.75
CA THR A 295 -38.56 24.83 19.13
C THR A 295 -37.94 25.76 20.17
N THR A 296 -36.73 26.29 19.94
CA THR A 296 -36.35 27.59 20.51
C THR A 296 -35.49 28.39 19.55
N THR A 297 -36.10 29.48 19.09
CA THR A 297 -35.60 30.55 18.24
C THR A 297 -34.48 31.34 18.92
N THR A 298 -33.37 31.60 18.24
CA THR A 298 -32.64 32.87 18.44
C THR A 298 -32.11 33.36 17.11
N LYS A 299 -32.68 34.49 16.66
CA LYS A 299 -32.22 35.31 15.55
C LYS A 299 -30.86 35.90 15.90
N ASN A 300 -29.90 35.85 14.98
CA ASN A 300 -28.96 36.94 14.84
C ASN A 300 -28.61 37.15 13.37
N THR A 301 -28.94 38.37 12.92
CA THR A 301 -28.74 38.92 11.59
C THR A 301 -27.34 39.52 11.46
N ASN A 302 -26.64 39.21 10.36
CA ASN A 302 -25.90 40.22 9.59
C ASN A 302 -25.54 39.68 8.18
N ASN A 303 -26.07 40.38 7.17
CA ASN A 303 -25.64 40.39 5.76
C ASN A 303 -24.29 41.12 5.66
N GLN A 304 -23.36 40.99 4.70
CA GLN A 304 -23.17 40.36 3.36
C GLN A 304 -21.65 40.62 3.01
N PRO A 305 -21.09 40.43 1.80
CA PRO A 305 -21.15 39.33 0.81
C PRO A 305 -19.72 38.84 0.43
N ASN A 306 -19.53 37.60 -0.01
CA ASN A 306 -18.76 37.28 -1.24
C ASN A 306 -18.58 35.79 -1.52
N ASN A 307 -18.63 35.50 -2.82
CA ASN A 307 -18.19 34.30 -3.52
C ASN A 307 -16.86 33.73 -2.99
N HIS A 308 -16.87 32.45 -2.60
CA HIS A 308 -15.83 31.47 -2.91
C HIS A 308 -16.41 30.08 -2.63
N GLN A 309 -16.56 29.27 -3.68
CA GLN A 309 -16.86 27.84 -3.54
C GLN A 309 -15.66 27.18 -2.85
N SER A 310 -15.81 26.85 -1.56
CA SER A 310 -14.88 25.97 -0.87
C SER A 310 -15.35 24.53 -1.09
N GLU A 311 -14.54 23.75 -1.82
CA GLU A 311 -14.65 22.30 -1.80
C GLU A 311 -14.29 21.84 -0.39
N SER A 312 -15.30 21.44 0.38
CA SER A 312 -15.07 20.75 1.64
C SER A 312 -14.48 19.36 1.34
N PRO A 313 -13.35 18.96 1.95
CA PRO A 313 -12.81 17.63 1.73
C PRO A 313 -13.80 16.59 2.27
N LEU A 314 -14.14 15.62 1.42
CA LEU A 314 -14.87 14.42 1.84
C LEU A 314 -14.03 13.73 2.92
N LEU A 315 -14.46 13.85 4.18
CA LEU A 315 -13.97 13.05 5.29
C LEU A 315 -14.49 11.62 5.11
N LEU A 316 -13.83 10.84 4.25
CA LEU A 316 -14.01 9.41 4.20
C LEU A 316 -13.40 8.84 5.48
N PRO A 317 -14.17 8.15 6.36
CA PRO A 317 -13.58 7.44 7.47
C PRO A 317 -12.58 6.43 6.92
N ALA A 318 -11.39 6.35 7.53
CA ALA A 318 -10.39 5.35 7.18
C ALA A 318 -11.07 3.97 7.06
N ILE A 319 -10.90 3.33 5.90
CA ILE A 319 -11.52 2.05 5.58
C ILE A 319 -11.17 1.05 6.69
N ALA A 320 -12.11 0.82 7.61
CA ALA A 320 -11.95 -0.08 8.73
C ALA A 320 -12.29 -1.50 8.25
N ALA A 321 -11.41 -2.45 8.59
CA ALA A 321 -11.77 -3.87 8.55
C ALA A 321 -12.89 -4.14 9.57
N PRO A 322 -13.69 -5.21 9.40
CA PRO A 322 -14.74 -5.59 10.35
C PRO A 322 -14.18 -5.68 11.77
N ARG A 323 -14.90 -5.06 12.72
CA ARG A 323 -14.51 -4.95 14.13
C ARG A 323 -14.48 -6.34 14.78
N THR A 324 -13.32 -6.75 15.28
CA THR A 324 -13.20 -7.87 16.23
C THR A 324 -13.52 -7.36 17.64
N SER A 325 -14.51 -7.98 18.30
CA SER A 325 -14.81 -7.72 19.71
C SER A 325 -13.89 -8.57 20.59
N GLU A 326 -12.78 -7.99 21.07
CA GLU A 326 -11.97 -8.64 22.11
C GLU A 326 -12.47 -8.23 23.51
N LYS A 327 -12.96 -9.22 24.26
CA LYS A 327 -13.17 -9.11 25.71
C LYS A 327 -11.81 -9.11 26.41
N LYS A 328 -11.49 -7.99 27.08
CA LYS A 328 -10.39 -7.92 28.06
C LYS A 328 -10.66 -8.90 29.21
N SER A 329 -9.69 -9.76 29.51
CA SER A 329 -9.49 -10.28 30.86
C SER A 329 -8.06 -9.93 31.29
N SER A 330 -7.97 -9.28 32.45
CA SER A 330 -6.74 -8.80 33.06
C SER A 330 -6.03 -9.91 33.83
N SER A 331 -4.71 -9.87 33.75
CA SER A 331 -3.70 -10.66 34.44
C SER A 331 -3.73 -10.58 35.98
N ALA A 332 -3.27 -11.65 36.64
CA ALA A 332 -2.31 -11.53 37.74
C ALA A 332 -1.50 -12.84 37.93
N SER A 333 -0.21 -12.67 38.18
CA SER A 333 0.85 -13.67 38.28
C SER A 333 1.06 -14.15 39.72
N SER A 334 1.55 -15.39 39.93
CA SER A 334 2.66 -15.72 40.85
C SER A 334 2.86 -17.23 41.00
N ALA A 335 4.12 -17.63 41.20
CA ALA A 335 4.62 -18.99 41.30
C ALA A 335 4.53 -19.55 42.73
N SER A 336 4.41 -20.88 42.88
CA SER A 336 5.28 -21.76 43.71
C SER A 336 4.65 -23.14 43.98
N VAL A 337 5.55 -24.09 44.24
CA VAL A 337 5.44 -25.54 44.47
C VAL A 337 4.76 -25.87 45.80
N THR A 338 3.89 -26.90 45.90
CA THR A 338 4.03 -28.17 46.69
C THR A 338 2.70 -28.96 46.69
N SER A 339 2.81 -30.23 47.08
CA SER A 339 1.91 -31.39 46.99
C SER A 339 0.77 -31.47 48.03
N GLU A 340 -0.10 -32.48 47.82
CA GLU A 340 -0.95 -33.24 48.76
C GLU A 340 -2.49 -33.01 48.86
N GLN A 341 -3.19 -34.09 48.47
CA GLN A 341 -4.32 -34.80 49.09
C GLN A 341 -5.70 -34.16 49.36
N GLN A 342 -6.70 -34.79 48.71
CA GLN A 342 -8.03 -35.22 49.17
C GLN A 342 -8.87 -34.31 50.09
N GLN A 343 -10.07 -33.94 49.63
CA GLN A 343 -11.31 -34.46 50.22
C GLN A 343 -12.55 -34.18 49.35
N GLN A 344 -13.43 -35.17 49.32
CA GLN A 344 -14.78 -35.15 48.77
C GLN A 344 -15.68 -34.21 49.58
N GLN A 345 -16.55 -33.46 48.91
CA GLN A 345 -17.91 -33.25 49.42
C GLN A 345 -18.89 -33.01 48.27
N GLN A 346 -19.88 -33.89 48.23
CA GLN A 346 -21.07 -33.84 47.37
C GLN A 346 -21.95 -32.67 47.81
N GLN A 347 -22.43 -31.87 46.86
CA GLN A 347 -23.69 -31.14 47.01
C GLN A 347 -24.44 -31.12 45.67
N THR A 348 -25.45 -31.97 45.62
CA THR A 348 -26.66 -31.85 44.79
C THR A 348 -27.34 -30.51 45.03
N THR A 349 -27.73 -29.77 43.98
CA THR A 349 -29.13 -29.43 43.64
C THR A 349 -29.27 -28.43 42.49
N THR A 350 -30.20 -28.76 41.59
CA THR A 350 -31.12 -27.91 40.80
C THR A 350 -30.58 -27.00 39.68
N THR A 351 -30.81 -27.48 38.47
CA THR A 351 -30.85 -26.80 37.17
C THR A 351 -32.01 -25.80 37.10
N PRO A 352 -31.80 -24.55 36.65
CA PRO A 352 -32.86 -23.71 36.09
C PRO A 352 -32.92 -23.84 34.55
N PRO A 353 -34.10 -23.69 33.93
CA PRO A 353 -34.28 -23.85 32.49
C PRO A 353 -33.60 -22.72 31.68
N PRO A 354 -33.27 -22.96 30.40
CA PRO A 354 -32.61 -21.96 29.57
C PRO A 354 -33.56 -20.79 29.27
N PRO A 355 -33.08 -19.53 29.29
CA PRO A 355 -33.86 -18.39 28.84
C PRO A 355 -34.09 -18.47 27.33
N GLU A 356 -35.31 -18.14 26.94
CA GLU A 356 -35.84 -18.10 25.59
C GLU A 356 -34.95 -17.29 24.64
N SER A 357 -34.77 -17.84 23.44
CA SER A 357 -34.03 -17.25 22.34
C SER A 357 -34.61 -15.89 21.96
N SER A 358 -33.94 -14.81 22.35
CA SER A 358 -34.14 -13.51 21.73
C SER A 358 -33.65 -13.60 20.29
N SER A 359 -34.60 -13.56 19.36
CA SER A 359 -34.35 -13.45 17.93
C SER A 359 -33.49 -12.23 17.67
N SER A 360 -32.21 -12.43 17.41
CA SER A 360 -31.32 -11.40 16.90
C SER A 360 -31.90 -10.93 15.57
N SER A 361 -32.43 -9.71 15.53
CA SER A 361 -32.82 -9.04 14.31
C SER A 361 -31.60 -8.96 13.40
N SER A 362 -31.49 -9.89 12.46
CA SER A 362 -30.50 -9.83 11.39
C SER A 362 -30.82 -8.59 10.57
N SER A 363 -30.06 -7.51 10.77
CA SER A 363 -30.11 -6.35 9.89
C SER A 363 -29.76 -6.82 8.49
N SER A 364 -30.76 -6.98 7.63
CA SER A 364 -30.56 -7.39 6.25
C SER A 364 -29.79 -6.27 5.53
N PHE A 365 -28.59 -6.60 5.07
CA PHE A 365 -27.79 -5.71 4.23
C PHE A 365 -28.47 -5.60 2.87
N THR A 366 -29.15 -4.49 2.60
CA THR A 366 -29.71 -4.18 1.27
C THR A 366 -28.80 -3.15 0.60
N PRO A 367 -27.82 -3.57 -0.23
CA PRO A 367 -26.85 -2.64 -0.78
C PRO A 367 -27.50 -1.72 -1.83
N CYS A 368 -27.15 -0.43 -1.80
CA CYS A 368 -27.60 0.58 -2.76
C CYS A 368 -26.87 0.51 -4.12
N CYS A 369 -26.05 -0.52 -4.32
CA CYS A 369 -25.42 -0.86 -5.59
C CYS A 369 -25.24 -2.38 -5.67
N SER A 370 -25.15 -2.92 -6.90
CA SER A 370 -24.75 -4.31 -7.11
C SER A 370 -23.30 -4.34 -7.55
N VAL A 371 -22.46 -5.14 -6.89
CA VAL A 371 -21.05 -5.31 -7.25
C VAL A 371 -20.82 -6.76 -7.68
N SER A 372 -20.42 -6.95 -8.93
CA SER A 372 -20.00 -8.22 -9.49
C SER A 372 -18.49 -8.26 -9.64
N ILE A 373 -17.85 -9.35 -9.24
CA ILE A 373 -16.41 -9.54 -9.43
C ILE A 373 -16.18 -10.65 -10.44
N LEU A 374 -15.57 -10.31 -11.58
CA LEU A 374 -15.14 -11.27 -12.58
C LEU A 374 -13.71 -11.71 -12.27
N HIS A 375 -13.55 -12.98 -11.89
CA HIS A 375 -12.25 -13.56 -11.58
C HIS A 375 -12.01 -14.85 -12.37
N ARG A 376 -10.74 -15.12 -12.70
CA ARG A 376 -10.33 -16.29 -13.51
C ARG A 376 -10.36 -17.63 -12.76
N SER A 377 -10.54 -17.63 -11.44
CA SER A 377 -10.61 -18.84 -10.62
C SER A 377 -11.59 -18.68 -9.46
N PRO A 378 -12.02 -19.77 -8.79
CA PRO A 378 -12.81 -19.64 -7.57
C PRO A 378 -12.08 -18.81 -6.50
N PHE A 379 -12.82 -17.99 -5.75
CA PHE A 379 -12.28 -17.29 -4.59
C PHE A 379 -11.91 -18.28 -3.50
N ARG A 380 -10.73 -18.08 -2.92
CA ARG A 380 -10.33 -18.79 -1.71
C ARG A 380 -10.51 -17.85 -0.54
N VAL A 381 -11.44 -18.19 0.35
CA VAL A 381 -11.67 -17.44 1.58
C VAL A 381 -10.74 -18.00 2.64
N PHE A 382 -10.01 -17.12 3.32
CA PHE A 382 -9.13 -17.46 4.42
C PHE A 382 -9.73 -16.91 5.71
N TYR A 383 -9.88 -17.79 6.69
CA TYR A 383 -10.33 -17.44 8.03
C TYR A 383 -9.13 -17.44 8.97
N HIS A 384 -9.14 -16.55 9.97
CA HIS A 384 -8.07 -16.53 10.98
C HIS A 384 -8.17 -17.76 11.88
N THR A 385 -9.41 -18.23 12.11
CA THR A 385 -9.66 -19.43 12.91
C THR A 385 -10.62 -20.38 12.22
N ARG A 386 -10.52 -21.68 12.55
CA ARG A 386 -11.50 -22.69 12.12
C ARG A 386 -12.92 -22.33 12.59
N ARG A 387 -13.02 -21.69 13.77
CA ARG A 387 -14.28 -21.26 14.38
C ARG A 387 -15.03 -20.28 13.48
N GLU A 388 -14.38 -19.20 13.07
CA GLU A 388 -14.99 -18.19 12.19
C GLU A 388 -15.50 -18.81 10.87
N ALA A 389 -14.74 -19.73 10.30
CA ALA A 389 -15.16 -20.43 9.08
C ALA A 389 -16.44 -21.26 9.31
N LEU A 390 -16.52 -21.98 10.44
CA LEU A 390 -17.69 -22.77 10.80
C LEU A 390 -18.91 -21.86 11.07
N ASP A 391 -18.70 -20.73 11.74
CA ASP A 391 -19.77 -19.76 12.05
C ASP A 391 -20.37 -19.16 10.76
N ASP A 392 -19.55 -19.00 9.70
CA ASP A 392 -20.00 -18.61 8.36
C ASP A 392 -20.57 -19.77 7.51
N GLY A 393 -20.72 -20.95 8.12
CA GLY A 393 -21.33 -22.13 7.52
C GLY A 393 -20.40 -22.92 6.60
N PHE A 394 -19.08 -22.74 6.68
CA PHE A 394 -18.15 -23.56 5.93
C PHE A 394 -17.85 -24.88 6.64
N SER A 395 -17.66 -25.96 5.88
CA SER A 395 -17.24 -27.26 6.38
C SER A 395 -15.82 -27.60 5.95
N PHE A 396 -15.12 -28.37 6.79
CA PHE A 396 -13.77 -28.87 6.53
C PHE A 396 -13.85 -30.39 6.34
N ASN A 397 -13.35 -30.91 5.22
CA ASN A 397 -13.15 -32.35 5.05
C ASN A 397 -11.87 -32.76 5.78
N ASP A 398 -11.99 -33.66 6.77
CA ASP A 398 -10.88 -34.13 7.62
C ASP A 398 -9.79 -34.96 6.86
N GLY A 399 -9.81 -34.98 5.53
CA GLY A 399 -8.94 -35.82 4.69
C GLY A 399 -7.90 -35.09 3.84
N TYR A 400 -7.88 -33.75 3.80
CA TYR A 400 -6.88 -33.00 3.01
C TYR A 400 -6.19 -31.94 3.86
N ASN A 401 -4.86 -32.04 3.95
CA ASN A 401 -3.96 -31.02 4.53
C ASN A 401 -3.91 -29.69 3.74
N VAL A 402 -4.95 -29.38 2.94
CA VAL A 402 -5.05 -28.09 2.24
C VAL A 402 -6.44 -27.49 2.48
N ARG A 403 -6.41 -26.36 3.18
CA ARG A 403 -7.50 -25.49 3.64
C ARG A 403 -8.43 -25.04 2.51
N VAL A 404 -9.38 -25.87 2.10
CA VAL A 404 -10.49 -25.43 1.25
C VAL A 404 -11.78 -25.65 2.02
N ALA A 405 -12.27 -24.56 2.58
CA ALA A 405 -13.58 -24.50 3.21
C ALA A 405 -14.63 -24.47 2.07
N LYS A 406 -15.62 -25.37 2.08
CA LYS A 406 -16.77 -25.30 1.15
C LYS A 406 -18.04 -24.93 1.92
N LYS A 407 -18.77 -23.93 1.41
CA LYS A 407 -20.12 -23.62 1.86
C LYS A 407 -21.10 -24.63 1.22
N PRO A 408 -21.93 -25.34 1.99
CA PRO A 408 -22.94 -26.21 1.40
C PRO A 408 -23.94 -25.35 0.60
N GLY A 409 -24.10 -25.66 -0.70
CA GLY A 409 -25.13 -25.06 -1.55
C GLY A 409 -24.71 -23.95 -2.51
N VAL A 410 -23.42 -23.72 -2.76
CA VAL A 410 -22.98 -22.82 -3.86
C VAL A 410 -22.45 -23.69 -5.00
N HIS A 411 -23.27 -23.84 -6.05
CA HIS A 411 -22.91 -24.50 -7.32
C HIS A 411 -22.45 -23.48 -8.36
#